data_AF-A0AA38LNQ9-F1
#
_entry.id   AF-A0AA38LNQ9-F1
#
_cell.length_a   1.000
_cell.length_b   1.000
_cell.length_c   1.000
_cell.angle_alpha   90.00
_cell.angle_beta   90.00
_cell.angle_gamma   90.00
#
_symmetry.space_group_name_H-M   'P 1'
#
loop_
_entity.id
_entity.type
_entity.pdbx_description
1 polymer ?
#
loop_
_entity_poly.entity_id
_entity_poly.type
_entity_poly.pdbx_seq_one_letter_code
_entity_poly.pdbx_strand_id
1 'polypeptide(L)'
;DLQLEYLDLFLIHWPVKLIKEASLENLVAPKEEEFLPLDLKSTWEGMEKCVETGLTKAIGVSNFSSKKIKALLNYARIPPAVNQ
;
A
#
# COMPACT_ATOMS: atom_id res chain seq x y z
N ASP A 1 14.75 6.78 10.59
CA ASP A 1 13.65 7.77 10.58
C ASP A 1 12.81 7.73 11.84
N LEU A 2 11.92 6.75 12.02
CA LEU A 2 10.93 6.82 13.12
C LEU A 2 11.41 6.30 14.49
N GLN A 3 12.54 5.58 14.56
CA GLN A 3 13.07 5.00 15.82
C GLN A 3 12.06 4.09 16.56
N LEU A 4 11.29 3.30 15.81
CA LEU A 4 10.28 2.38 16.33
C LEU A 4 10.63 0.92 16.02
N GLU A 5 10.18 0.01 16.88
CA GLU A 5 10.28 -1.44 16.66
C GLU A 5 9.11 -1.97 15.80
N TYR A 6 7.96 -1.30 15.82
CA TYR A 6 6.78 -1.63 15.03
C TYR A 6 5.91 -0.39 14.75
N LEU A 7 4.97 -0.51 13.81
CA LEU A 7 3.93 0.50 13.55
C LEU A 7 2.55 0.00 13.98
N ASP A 8 1.73 0.84 14.63
CA ASP A 8 0.34 0.46 14.89
C ASP A 8 -0.48 0.30 13.60
N LEU A 9 -0.21 1.14 12.59
CA LEU A 9 -0.89 1.11 11.29
C LEU A 9 0.08 1.42 10.14
N PHE A 10 0.06 0.59 9.10
CA PHE A 10 0.81 0.82 7.87
C PHE A 10 -0.10 0.79 6.64
N LEU A 11 0.02 1.77 5.74
CA LEU A 11 -0.92 1.98 4.64
C LEU A 11 -0.24 1.86 3.28
N ILE A 12 -0.94 1.25 2.32
CA ILE A 12 -0.68 1.55 0.90
C ILE A 12 -1.18 2.98 0.65
N HIS A 13 -0.25 3.91 0.46
CA HIS A 13 -0.58 5.34 0.34
C HIS A 13 -1.41 5.66 -0.91
N TRP A 14 -1.13 5.02 -2.06
CA TRP A 14 -1.88 5.22 -3.30
C TRP A 14 -2.03 3.90 -4.07
N PRO A 15 -3.16 3.68 -4.78
CA PRO A 15 -3.36 2.50 -5.62
C PRO A 15 -2.68 2.67 -7.00
N VAL A 16 -1.39 3.00 -7.01
CA VAL A 16 -0.56 3.15 -8.21
C VAL A 16 0.84 2.58 -7.96
N LYS A 17 1.52 2.18 -9.03
CA LYS A 17 2.92 1.78 -9.00
C LYS A 17 3.70 2.75 -9.87
N LEU A 18 4.75 3.34 -9.31
CA LEU A 18 5.67 4.23 -10.03
C LEU A 18 7.00 3.52 -10.28
N ILE A 19 7.74 4.00 -11.28
CA ILE A 19 9.18 3.72 -11.37
C ILE A 19 9.89 4.25 -10.12
N LYS A 20 11.02 3.64 -9.76
CA LYS A 20 11.69 3.91 -8.48
C LYS A 20 12.15 5.37 -8.37
N GLU A 21 12.64 5.92 -9.46
CA GLU A 21 13.14 7.29 -9.58
C GLU A 21 12.02 8.31 -9.35
N ALA A 22 10.83 8.07 -9.91
CA ALA A 22 9.65 8.92 -9.71
C ALA A 22 9.07 8.80 -8.29
N SER A 23 9.29 7.66 -7.61
CA SER A 23 8.77 7.39 -6.27
C SER A 23 9.55 8.08 -5.13
N LEU A 24 10.79 8.51 -5.37
CA LEU A 24 11.70 8.97 -4.31
C LEU A 24 11.96 10.48 -4.29
N GLU A 25 11.65 11.22 -5.36
CA GLU A 25 12.25 12.57 -5.53
C GLU A 25 11.33 13.75 -5.84
N ASN A 26 10.08 13.59 -6.28
CA ASN A 26 9.42 14.72 -6.96
C ASN A 26 8.27 15.38 -6.17
N LEU A 27 8.45 16.67 -5.85
CA LEU A 27 7.37 17.64 -5.56
C LEU A 27 6.49 17.94 -6.81
N VAL A 28 6.75 17.25 -7.92
CA VAL A 28 6.09 17.40 -9.22
C VAL A 28 5.29 16.14 -9.49
N ALA A 29 4.09 16.31 -10.07
CA ALA A 29 3.24 15.19 -10.45
C ALA A 29 3.98 14.24 -11.42
N PRO A 30 3.91 12.90 -11.20
CA PRO A 30 4.53 11.94 -12.10
C PRO A 30 3.97 12.05 -13.52
N LYS A 31 4.81 11.81 -14.51
CA LYS A 31 4.39 11.72 -15.92
C LYS A 31 3.73 10.38 -16.20
N GLU A 32 2.95 10.30 -17.28
CA GLU A 32 2.19 9.09 -17.63
C GLU A 32 3.11 7.87 -17.83
N GLU A 33 4.30 8.07 -18.39
CA GLU A 33 5.26 7.01 -18.68
C GLU A 33 5.92 6.44 -17.41
N GLU A 34 5.77 7.11 -16.27
CA GLU A 34 6.33 6.70 -14.98
C GLU A 34 5.41 5.75 -14.22
N PHE A 35 4.18 5.55 -14.69
CA PHE A 35 3.22 4.61 -14.12
C PHE A 35 3.42 3.20 -14.70
N LEU A 36 3.54 2.23 -13.80
CA LEU A 36 3.67 0.82 -14.13
C LEU A 36 2.36 0.08 -13.83
N PRO A 37 2.11 -1.07 -14.47
CA PRO A 37 1.02 -1.96 -14.09
C PRO A 37 1.09 -2.31 -12.60
N LEU A 38 -0.01 -2.06 -11.88
CA LEU A 38 -0.13 -2.37 -10.47
C LEU A 38 -0.56 -3.83 -10.27
N ASP A 39 0.30 -4.61 -9.62
CA ASP A 39 -0.09 -5.87 -8.99
C ASP A 39 -0.47 -5.62 -7.52
N LEU A 40 -1.73 -5.30 -7.30
CA LEU A 40 -2.24 -5.00 -5.96
C LEU A 40 -2.27 -6.25 -5.08
N LYS A 41 -2.46 -7.44 -5.65
CA LYS A 41 -2.53 -8.69 -4.89
C LYS A 41 -1.18 -9.00 -4.25
N SER A 42 -0.12 -9.01 -5.06
CA SER A 42 1.23 -9.24 -4.54
C SER A 42 1.65 -8.17 -3.54
N THR A 43 1.28 -6.91 -3.79
CA THR A 43 1.55 -5.81 -2.84
C THR A 43 0.85 -6.03 -1.50
N TRP A 44 -0.43 -6.45 -1.52
CA TRP A 44 -1.18 -6.71 -0.30
C TRP A 44 -0.66 -7.93 0.46
N GLU A 45 -0.28 -9.01 -0.22
CA GLU A 45 0.36 -10.18 0.40
C GLU A 45 1.65 -9.78 1.16
N GLY A 46 2.41 -8.82 0.63
CA GLY A 46 3.54 -8.22 1.33
C GLY A 46 3.13 -7.46 2.60
N MET A 47 2.06 -6.67 2.54
CA MET A 47 1.51 -5.97 3.71
C MET A 47 1.04 -6.96 4.78
N GLU A 48 0.35 -8.04 4.39
CA GLU A 48 -0.07 -9.10 5.31
C GLU A 48 1.13 -9.75 5.99
N LYS A 49 2.23 -9.94 5.25
CA LYS A 49 3.45 -10.51 5.83
C LYS A 49 4.05 -9.61 6.91
N CYS A 50 3.98 -8.29 6.75
CA CYS A 50 4.42 -7.34 7.78
C CYS A 50 3.61 -7.48 9.08
N VAL A 51 2.32 -7.84 9.00
CA VAL A 51 1.52 -8.15 10.19
C VAL A 51 1.97 -9.46 10.82
N GLU A 52 2.12 -10.52 10.01
CA GLU A 52 2.54 -11.84 10.50
C GLU A 52 3.90 -11.83 11.20
N THR A 53 4.82 -10.98 10.75
CA THR A 53 6.17 -10.86 11.33
C THR A 53 6.24 -9.83 12.46
N GLY A 54 5.13 -9.19 12.84
CA GLY A 54 5.06 -8.24 13.95
C GLY A 54 5.64 -6.85 13.64
N LEU A 55 5.94 -6.54 12.38
CA LEU A 55 6.42 -5.20 11.97
C LEU A 55 5.31 -4.15 12.04
N THR A 56 4.05 -4.57 11.93
CA THR A 56 2.91 -3.69 12.15
C THR A 56 1.73 -4.44 12.76
N LYS A 57 0.91 -3.75 13.56
CA LYS A 57 -0.31 -4.34 14.17
C LYS A 57 -1.49 -4.35 13.22
N ALA A 58 -1.59 -3.37 12.33
CA ALA A 58 -2.70 -3.24 11.38
C ALA A 58 -2.21 -2.71 10.03
N ILE A 59 -2.91 -3.12 8.98
CA ILE A 59 -2.66 -2.64 7.62
C ILE A 59 -3.93 -2.06 7.01
N GLY A 60 -3.75 -1.09 6.12
CA GLY A 60 -4.85 -0.43 5.46
C GLY A 60 -4.43 0.15 4.12
N VAL A 61 -5.33 0.97 3.57
CA VAL A 61 -5.15 1.65 2.29
C VAL A 61 -5.43 3.14 2.44
N SER A 62 -4.98 3.94 1.48
CA SER A 62 -5.34 5.35 1.37
C SER A 62 -5.57 5.71 -0.09
N ASN A 63 -6.53 6.60 -0.36
CA ASN A 63 -6.93 7.01 -1.70
C ASN A 63 -7.52 5.86 -2.55
N PHE A 64 -8.08 4.83 -1.92
CA PHE A 64 -8.72 3.73 -2.65
C PHE A 64 -10.20 4.03 -2.88
N SER A 65 -10.65 3.81 -4.11
CA SER A 65 -12.08 3.84 -4.43
C SER A 65 -12.79 2.59 -3.92
N SER A 66 -14.11 2.67 -3.73
CA SER A 66 -14.94 1.53 -3.33
C SER A 66 -14.78 0.31 -4.25
N LYS A 67 -14.60 0.52 -5.56
CA LYS A 67 -14.33 -0.55 -6.54
C LYS A 67 -13.01 -1.28 -6.23
N LYS A 68 -11.95 -0.53 -5.92
CA LYS A 68 -10.64 -1.12 -5.59
C LYS A 68 -10.66 -1.87 -4.26
N ILE A 69 -11.35 -1.34 -3.25
CA ILE A 69 -11.53 -2.03 -1.96
C ILE A 69 -12.29 -3.34 -2.14
N LYS A 70 -13.38 -3.35 -2.90
CA LYS A 70 -14.12 -4.58 -3.19
C LYS A 70 -13.25 -5.63 -3.89
N ALA A 71 -12.41 -5.20 -4.84
CA ALA A 71 -11.48 -6.10 -5.51
C ALA A 71 -10.44 -6.67 -4.53
N LEU A 72 -9.88 -5.83 -3.65
CA LEU A 72 -8.93 -6.21 -2.61
C LEU A 72 -9.52 -7.26 -1.65
N LEU A 73 -10.73 -7.03 -1.17
CA LEU A 73 -11.42 -7.94 -0.24
C LEU A 73 -11.68 -9.34 -0.81
N ASN A 74 -11.62 -9.53 -2.13
CA ASN A 74 -11.80 -10.85 -2.73
C ASN A 74 -10.60 -11.80 -2.50
N TYR A 75 -9.42 -11.27 -2.17
CA TYR A 75 -8.21 -12.07 -1.97
C TYR A 75 -7.45 -11.74 -0.67
N ALA A 76 -7.80 -10.67 0.03
CA ALA A 76 -7.22 -10.34 1.32
C ALA A 76 -7.59 -11.40 2.38
N ARG A 77 -6.58 -11.98 3.04
CA ARG A 77 -6.77 -12.80 4.25
C ARG A 77 -6.88 -11.92 5.48
N ILE A 78 -6.12 -10.82 5.52
CA ILE A 78 -6.26 -9.76 6.53
C ILE A 78 -6.93 -8.57 5.83
N PRO A 79 -8.19 -8.25 6.16
CA PRO A 79 -8.89 -7.13 5.53
C PRO A 79 -8.24 -5.79 5.93
N PRO A 80 -8.28 -4.77 5.05
CA PRO A 80 -7.80 -3.44 5.41
C PRO A 80 -8.59 -2.89 6.60
N ALA A 81 -7.90 -2.48 7.66
CA ALA A 81 -8.53 -1.93 8.86
C ALA A 81 -9.10 -0.53 8.62
N VAL A 82 -8.49 0.24 7.71
CA VAL A 82 -8.83 1.63 7.41
C VAL A 82 -8.66 1.90 5.90
N ASN A 83 -9.48 2.82 5.37
CA ASN A 83 -9.22 3.54 4.13
C ASN A 83 -9.14 5.05 4.44
N GLN A 84 -7.96 5.67 4.26
CA GLN A 84 -7.70 7.10 4.50
C GLN A 84 -7.89 7.94 3.24
#